data_AF-A0A6V8IEF6-F1
#
_entry.id   AF-A0A6V8IEF6-F1
#
_cell.length_a   1.000
_cell.length_b   1.000
_cell.length_c   1.000
_cell.angle_alpha   90.00
_cell.angle_beta   90.00
_cell.angle_gamma   90.00
#
_symmetry.space_group_name_H-M   'P 1'
#
loop_
_entity.id
_entity.type
_entity.pdbx_description
1 polymer ?
#
loop_
_entity_poly.entity_id
_entity_poly.type
_entity_poly.pdbx_seq_one_letter_code
_entity_poly.pdbx_strand_id
1 'polypeptide(L)'
;MQYEWRRSYDRLVPMLIKEHFGDPGVLTRQFPYMKSTFPGKSDDFILTAETLTNPNNKYHGLERLALQHHQAGSWQLAGEYWLIAAGWRRNTMDASNERHVEALQFVLCHVEYNRALADWKKKKLGRNAMPYPEQFGLSDD
;
A
#
# COMPACT_ATOMS: atom_id res chain seq x y z
N MET A 1 12.92 0.93 11.75
CA MET A 1 13.42 1.29 10.40
C MET A 1 12.41 2.26 9.80
N GLN A 2 12.83 3.40 9.25
CA GLN A 2 11.93 4.31 8.52
C GLN A 2 12.09 4.03 7.03
N TYR A 3 10.98 3.85 6.32
CA TYR A 3 10.95 3.57 4.90
C TYR A 3 10.49 4.82 4.18
N GLU A 4 11.42 5.45 3.48
CA GLU A 4 11.13 6.69 2.79
C GLU A 4 10.69 6.46 1.35
N TRP A 5 10.02 7.47 0.81
CA TRP A 5 9.71 7.53 -0.61
C TRP A 5 10.98 7.56 -1.45
N ARG A 6 11.17 6.57 -2.33
CA ARG A 6 12.31 6.53 -3.25
C ARG A 6 11.96 7.30 -4.53
N ARG A 7 12.90 8.07 -5.07
CA ARG A 7 12.73 8.76 -6.37
C ARG A 7 12.31 7.83 -7.52
N SER A 8 12.71 6.56 -7.47
CA SER A 8 12.28 5.57 -8.46
C SER A 8 10.76 5.33 -8.46
N TYR A 9 10.08 5.60 -7.36
CA TYR A 9 8.63 5.43 -7.24
C TYR A 9 7.85 6.49 -8.01
N ASP A 10 8.43 7.67 -8.25
CA ASP A 10 7.81 8.75 -9.04
C ASP A 10 7.51 8.29 -10.47
N ARG A 11 8.36 7.41 -11.02
CA ARG A 11 8.14 6.79 -12.34
C ARG A 11 7.38 5.48 -12.25
N LEU A 12 7.64 4.68 -11.22
CA LEU A 12 7.07 3.34 -11.08
C LEU A 12 5.56 3.37 -10.80
N VAL A 13 5.07 4.28 -9.95
CA VAL A 13 3.65 4.34 -9.60
C VAL A 13 2.75 4.62 -10.82
N PRO A 14 3.04 5.64 -11.66
CA PRO A 14 2.26 5.85 -12.89
C PRO A 14 2.27 4.64 -13.83
N MET A 15 3.39 3.92 -13.91
CA MET A 15 3.48 2.70 -14.71
C MET A 15 2.58 1.59 -14.15
N LEU A 16 2.62 1.34 -12.85
CA LEU A 16 1.78 0.33 -12.20
C LEU A 16 0.28 0.69 -12.28
N ILE A 17 -0.08 1.96 -12.13
CA ILE A 17 -1.47 2.40 -12.33
C ILE A 17 -1.92 2.07 -13.76
N LYS A 18 -1.09 2.37 -14.76
CA LYS A 18 -1.39 2.04 -16.15
C LYS A 18 -1.48 0.54 -16.38
N GLU A 19 -0.62 -0.25 -15.76
CA GLU A 19 -0.57 -1.71 -15.91
C GLU A 19 -1.81 -2.40 -15.31
N HIS A 20 -2.20 -2.04 -14.09
CA HIS A 20 -3.29 -2.73 -13.40
C HIS A 20 -4.67 -2.11 -13.64
N PHE A 21 -4.74 -0.82 -13.97
CA PHE A 21 -6.01 -0.09 -14.09
C PHE A 21 -6.17 0.61 -15.45
N GLY A 22 -5.17 0.60 -16.33
CA GLY A 22 -5.19 1.28 -17.62
C GLY A 22 -4.89 2.78 -17.51
N ASP A 23 -5.64 3.50 -16.66
CA ASP A 23 -5.42 4.92 -16.39
C ASP A 23 -5.90 5.34 -14.98
N PRO A 24 -5.44 6.50 -14.46
CA PRO A 24 -5.87 6.99 -13.14
C PRO A 24 -7.39 7.24 -13.00
N GLY A 25 -8.08 7.52 -14.10
CA GLY A 25 -9.53 7.69 -14.12
C GLY A 25 -10.28 6.38 -13.88
N VAL A 26 -9.80 5.26 -14.42
CA VAL A 26 -10.35 3.93 -14.14
C VAL A 26 -10.09 3.52 -12.68
N LEU A 27 -8.87 3.74 -12.18
CA LEU A 27 -8.55 3.52 -10.75
C LEU A 27 -9.55 4.25 -9.84
N THR A 28 -9.79 5.54 -10.11
CA THR A 28 -10.72 6.35 -9.32
C THR A 28 -12.20 6.06 -9.60
N ARG A 29 -12.56 5.36 -10.68
CA ARG A 29 -13.92 4.81 -10.86
C ARG A 29 -14.14 3.58 -9.98
N GLN A 30 -13.12 2.72 -9.86
CA GLN A 30 -13.16 1.56 -8.99
C GLN A 30 -13.07 1.94 -7.50
N PHE A 31 -12.31 3.00 -7.20
CA PHE A 31 -12.13 3.55 -5.86
C PHE A 31 -12.53 5.03 -5.80
N PRO A 32 -13.84 5.36 -5.79
CA PRO A 32 -14.33 6.74 -5.89
C PRO A 32 -13.82 7.71 -4.84
N TYR A 33 -13.51 7.23 -3.64
CA TYR A 33 -12.97 8.02 -2.53
C TYR A 33 -11.55 8.54 -2.81
N MET A 34 -10.83 7.92 -3.76
CA MET A 34 -9.53 8.42 -4.19
C MET A 34 -9.68 9.74 -4.96
N LYS A 35 -10.83 10.02 -5.60
CA LYS A 35 -11.03 11.25 -6.38
C LYS A 35 -10.69 12.51 -5.59
N SER A 36 -10.00 13.45 -6.22
CA SER A 36 -9.68 14.74 -5.61
C SER A 36 -10.92 15.48 -5.10
N THR A 37 -12.04 15.32 -5.80
CA THR A 37 -13.34 15.95 -5.56
C THR A 37 -14.30 15.14 -4.66
N PHE A 38 -13.87 14.02 -4.09
CA PHE A 38 -14.76 13.20 -3.27
C PHE A 38 -15.18 13.96 -1.99
N PRO A 39 -16.48 14.16 -1.73
CA PRO A 39 -16.95 14.82 -0.51
C PRO A 39 -16.71 13.92 0.70
N GLY A 40 -16.12 14.46 1.77
CA GLY A 40 -15.81 13.69 2.99
C GLY A 40 -14.38 13.17 3.09
N LYS A 41 -13.39 13.93 2.61
CA LYS A 41 -11.98 13.75 3.00
C LYS A 41 -11.78 14.26 4.44
N SER A 42 -12.23 13.48 5.41
CA SER A 42 -12.02 13.70 6.85
C SER A 42 -10.82 12.89 7.36
N ASP A 43 -10.53 13.00 8.65
CA ASP A 43 -9.55 12.19 9.41
C ASP A 43 -9.76 10.66 9.28
N ASP A 44 -10.82 10.19 8.60
CA ASP A 44 -11.05 8.77 8.28
C ASP A 44 -10.05 8.21 7.26
N PHE A 45 -9.16 9.04 6.71
CA PHE A 45 -8.08 8.61 5.82
C PHE A 45 -6.85 8.06 6.56
N ILE A 46 -6.85 8.10 7.90
CA ILE A 46 -5.77 7.56 8.74
C ILE A 46 -5.83 6.04 8.76
N LEU A 47 -4.69 5.42 8.49
CA LEU A 47 -4.56 3.98 8.33
C LEU A 47 -4.10 3.31 9.62
N THR A 48 -4.85 2.32 10.06
CA THR A 48 -4.55 1.40 11.16
C THR A 48 -4.92 -0.03 10.73
N ALA A 49 -4.37 -1.04 11.40
CA ALA A 49 -4.78 -2.42 11.15
C ALA A 49 -6.29 -2.61 11.36
N GLU A 50 -6.84 -2.00 12.42
CA GLU A 50 -8.28 -1.99 12.71
C GLU A 50 -9.13 -1.35 11.60
N THR A 51 -8.66 -0.26 10.99
CA THR A 51 -9.39 0.37 9.88
C THR A 51 -9.37 -0.47 8.61
N LEU A 52 -8.35 -1.32 8.40
CA LEU A 52 -8.30 -2.28 7.29
C LEU A 52 -9.22 -3.48 7.50
N THR A 53 -9.34 -3.95 8.74
CA THR A 53 -10.21 -5.08 9.08
C THR A 53 -11.69 -4.68 9.12
N ASN A 54 -11.99 -3.39 9.28
CA ASN A 54 -13.36 -2.88 9.24
C ASN A 54 -14.00 -3.04 7.83
N PRO A 55 -15.03 -3.89 7.68
CA PRO A 55 -15.65 -4.14 6.37
C PRO A 55 -16.38 -2.91 5.81
N ASN A 56 -16.81 -1.99 6.69
CA ASN A 56 -17.49 -0.75 6.33
C ASN A 56 -16.52 0.36 5.91
N ASN A 57 -15.21 0.18 6.11
CA ASN A 57 -14.24 1.17 5.69
C ASN A 57 -14.01 1.10 4.18
N LYS A 58 -14.72 1.97 3.46
CA LYS A 58 -14.62 2.11 2.01
C LYS A 58 -13.40 2.91 1.58
N TYR A 59 -12.74 3.66 2.48
CA TYR A 59 -11.65 4.58 2.16
C TYR A 59 -10.30 3.91 1.90
N HIS A 60 -10.17 2.61 2.19
CA HIS A 60 -8.93 1.85 2.04
C HIS A 60 -9.07 0.66 1.10
N GLY A 61 -9.96 0.74 0.11
CA GLY A 61 -10.23 -0.34 -0.83
C GLY A 61 -9.01 -0.82 -1.63
N LEU A 62 -8.04 0.05 -1.92
CA LEU A 62 -6.81 -0.33 -2.63
C LEU A 62 -5.85 -1.08 -1.70
N GLU A 63 -5.70 -0.59 -0.47
CA GLU A 63 -4.95 -1.27 0.60
C GLU A 63 -5.58 -2.62 0.97
N ARG A 64 -6.91 -2.71 1.02
CA ARG A 64 -7.64 -3.97 1.21
C ARG A 64 -7.39 -4.95 0.06
N LEU A 65 -7.40 -4.47 -1.18
CA LEU A 65 -7.07 -5.30 -2.33
C LEU A 65 -5.62 -5.81 -2.25
N ALA A 66 -4.68 -4.96 -1.83
CA ALA A 66 -3.31 -5.36 -1.59
C ALA A 66 -3.21 -6.45 -0.50
N LEU A 67 -3.95 -6.31 0.60
CA LEU A 67 -4.01 -7.31 1.68
C LEU A 67 -4.62 -8.64 1.22
N GLN A 68 -5.68 -8.61 0.41
CA GLN A 68 -6.28 -9.81 -0.17
C GLN A 68 -5.27 -10.59 -1.03
N HIS A 69 -4.50 -9.88 -1.87
CA HIS A 69 -3.45 -10.51 -2.66
C HIS A 69 -2.27 -11.01 -1.81
N HIS A 70 -1.95 -10.32 -0.72
CA HIS A 70 -0.95 -10.75 0.24
C HIS A 70 -1.36 -12.08 0.89
N GLN A 71 -2.59 -12.16 1.40
CA GLN A 71 -3.16 -13.37 2.01
C GLN A 71 -3.26 -14.54 1.02
N ALA A 72 -3.52 -14.26 -0.27
CA ALA A 72 -3.51 -15.25 -1.34
C ALA A 72 -2.09 -15.71 -1.76
N GLY A 73 -1.02 -15.16 -1.17
CA GLY A 73 0.37 -15.49 -1.51
C GLY A 73 0.87 -14.89 -2.82
N SER A 74 0.14 -13.93 -3.38
CA SER A 74 0.50 -13.15 -4.58
C SER A 74 1.28 -11.89 -4.19
N TRP A 75 2.39 -12.08 -3.47
CA TRP A 75 3.13 -10.99 -2.81
C TRP A 75 3.70 -9.94 -3.75
N GLN A 76 4.11 -10.30 -4.97
CA GLN A 76 4.56 -9.30 -5.94
C GLN A 76 3.41 -8.32 -6.26
N LEU A 77 2.25 -8.84 -6.60
CA LEU A 77 1.06 -8.05 -6.93
C LEU A 77 0.55 -7.27 -5.71
N ALA A 78 0.59 -7.86 -4.53
CA ALA A 78 0.29 -7.16 -3.28
C ALA A 78 1.21 -5.95 -3.07
N GLY A 79 2.52 -6.12 -3.27
CA GLY A 79 3.50 -5.04 -3.16
C GLY A 79 3.30 -3.92 -4.20
N GLU A 80 2.88 -4.27 -5.42
CA GLU A 80 2.52 -3.31 -6.46
C GLU A 80 1.30 -2.48 -6.05
N TYR A 81 0.24 -3.10 -5.52
CA TYR A 81 -0.94 -2.37 -5.02
C TYR A 81 -0.64 -1.50 -3.80
N TRP A 82 0.17 -1.98 -2.85
CA TRP A 82 0.64 -1.15 -1.74
C TRP A 82 1.43 0.06 -2.24
N LEU A 83 2.24 -0.10 -3.29
CA LEU A 83 3.01 1.03 -3.83
C LEU A 83 2.12 2.07 -4.52
N ILE A 84 1.06 1.64 -5.21
CA ILE A 84 0.07 2.56 -5.76
C ILE A 84 -0.65 3.32 -4.63
N ALA A 85 -1.03 2.63 -3.55
CA ALA A 85 -1.62 3.27 -2.38
C ALA A 85 -0.66 4.29 -1.75
N ALA A 86 0.64 3.99 -1.66
CA ALA A 86 1.66 4.91 -1.16
C ALA A 86 1.74 6.18 -2.00
N GLY A 87 1.74 6.01 -3.33
CA GLY A 87 1.75 7.14 -4.26
C GLY A 87 0.51 8.01 -4.13
N TRP A 88 -0.66 7.41 -3.91
CA TRP A 88 -1.87 8.18 -3.68
C TRP A 88 -1.80 8.99 -2.38
N ARG A 89 -1.43 8.34 -1.27
CA ARG A 89 -1.28 8.98 0.05
C ARG A 89 -0.32 10.16 -0.02
N ARG A 90 0.85 9.97 -0.65
CA ARG A 90 1.83 11.04 -0.81
C ARG A 90 1.28 12.25 -1.57
N ASN A 91 0.42 12.05 -2.56
CA ASN A 91 -0.16 13.14 -3.34
C ASN A 91 -1.33 13.84 -2.66
N THR A 92 -1.97 13.19 -1.69
CA THR A 92 -3.17 13.72 -1.01
C THR A 92 -2.95 14.05 0.47
N MET A 93 -1.76 13.76 1.01
CA MET A 93 -1.46 14.04 2.41
C MET A 93 -1.28 15.53 2.68
N ASP A 94 -1.79 15.94 3.83
CA ASP A 94 -1.37 17.15 4.52
C ASP A 94 -0.07 16.88 5.27
N ALA A 95 1.00 17.59 4.90
CA ALA A 95 2.33 17.46 5.50
C ALA A 95 2.41 17.99 6.95
N SER A 96 1.42 18.76 7.39
CA SER A 96 1.31 19.23 8.78
C SER A 96 0.63 18.22 9.71
N ASN A 97 0.07 17.14 9.16
CA ASN A 97 -0.60 16.08 9.92
C ASN A 97 0.31 14.84 10.00
N GLU A 98 0.92 14.64 11.17
CA GLU A 98 1.84 13.52 11.44
C GLU A 98 1.20 12.14 11.16
N ARG A 99 -0.12 12.00 11.34
CA ARG A 99 -0.82 10.73 11.06
C ARG A 99 -0.82 10.36 9.59
N HIS A 100 -0.76 11.34 8.68
CA HIS A 100 -0.59 11.04 7.26
C HIS A 100 0.81 10.52 6.94
N VAL A 101 1.82 11.02 7.65
CA VAL A 101 3.20 10.54 7.54
C VAL A 101 3.29 9.10 8.06
N GLU A 102 2.69 8.81 9.22
CA GLU A 102 2.58 7.46 9.77
C GLU A 102 1.86 6.51 8.81
N ALA A 103 0.75 6.95 8.22
CA ALA A 103 0.02 6.13 7.27
C ALA A 103 0.83 5.85 5.98
N LEU A 104 1.58 6.83 5.47
CA LEU A 104 2.49 6.61 4.33
C LEU A 104 3.60 5.61 4.72
N GLN A 105 4.16 5.76 5.91
CA GLN A 105 5.19 4.87 6.44
C GLN A 105 4.68 3.43 6.56
N PHE A 106 3.47 3.23 7.09
CA PHE A 106 2.83 1.92 7.19
C PHE A 106 2.69 1.24 5.83
N VAL A 107 2.19 1.96 4.82
CA VAL A 107 2.04 1.43 3.46
C VAL A 107 3.40 1.09 2.84
N LEU A 108 4.42 1.93 3.06
CA LEU A 108 5.78 1.66 2.58
C LEU A 108 6.43 0.44 3.28
N CYS A 109 6.15 0.20 4.56
CA CYS A 109 6.54 -1.04 5.23
C CYS A 109 5.94 -2.26 4.52
N HIS A 110 4.65 -2.22 4.18
CA HIS A 110 4.01 -3.31 3.43
C HIS A 110 4.56 -3.49 2.01
N VAL A 111 4.98 -2.42 1.33
CA VAL A 111 5.67 -2.52 0.03
C VAL A 111 6.94 -3.35 0.17
N GLU A 112 7.78 -3.00 1.14
CA GLU A 112 9.09 -3.64 1.32
C GLU A 112 8.94 -5.07 1.84
N TYR A 113 7.97 -5.31 2.73
CA TYR A 113 7.67 -6.66 3.22
C TYR A 113 7.21 -7.58 2.09
N ASN A 114 6.26 -7.13 1.26
CA ASN A 114 5.78 -7.91 0.12
C ASN A 114 6.86 -8.15 -0.95
N ARG A 115 7.77 -7.18 -1.17
CA ARG A 115 8.94 -7.38 -2.03
C ARG A 115 9.87 -8.46 -1.47
N ALA A 116 10.16 -8.42 -0.18
CA ALA A 116 11.00 -9.41 0.47
C ALA A 116 10.39 -10.82 0.37
N LEU A 117 9.08 -10.94 0.61
CA LEU A 117 8.35 -12.19 0.44
C LEU A 117 8.34 -12.69 -1.01
N ALA A 118 8.11 -11.80 -1.98
CA ALA A 118 8.14 -12.15 -3.39
C ALA A 118 9.53 -12.63 -3.84
N ASP A 119 10.59 -11.97 -3.38
CA ASP A 119 11.97 -12.36 -3.64
C ASP A 119 12.33 -13.68 -2.97
N TRP A 120 11.88 -13.90 -1.73
CA TRP A 120 12.03 -15.17 -1.03
C TRP A 120 11.33 -16.31 -1.79
N LYS A 121 10.10 -16.09 -2.26
CA LYS A 121 9.32 -17.05 -3.08
C LYS A 121 10.05 -17.41 -4.38
N LYS A 122 10.60 -16.40 -5.07
CA LYS A 122 11.35 -16.57 -6.33
C LYS A 122 12.64 -17.36 -6.11
N LYS A 123 13.34 -17.11 -5.00
CA LYS A 123 14.61 -17.75 -4.66
C LYS A 123 14.47 -19.17 -4.08
N LYS A 124 13.29 -19.82 -4.22
CA LYS A 124 12.96 -21.20 -3.75
C LYS A 124 14.13 -21.93 -3.08
N LEU A 125 14.04 -22.15 -1.76
CA LEU A 125 14.86 -23.15 -1.04
C LEU A 125 16.36 -22.84 -0.84
N GLY A 126 16.82 -21.60 -0.97
CA GLY A 126 18.08 -21.19 -0.34
C GLY A 126 17.93 -21.14 1.18
N ARG A 127 19.03 -21.28 1.96
CA ARG A 127 19.11 -21.13 3.43
C ARG A 127 18.66 -19.75 3.98
N ASN A 128 17.97 -18.94 3.19
CA ASN A 128 17.48 -17.64 3.60
C ASN A 128 16.22 -17.81 4.44
N ALA A 129 16.25 -17.25 5.65
CA ALA A 129 15.10 -17.21 6.53
C ALA A 129 13.91 -16.53 5.83
N MET A 130 12.71 -17.05 6.10
CA MET A 130 11.47 -16.40 5.67
C MET A 130 11.42 -14.98 6.26
N PRO A 131 11.06 -13.96 5.46
CA PRO A 131 10.83 -12.61 5.97
C PRO A 131 9.64 -12.59 6.94
N TYR A 132 9.83 -11.99 8.10
CA TYR A 132 8.78 -11.79 9.11
C TYR A 132 8.35 -10.32 9.16
N PRO A 133 7.06 -10.02 9.40
CA PRO A 133 6.54 -8.65 9.35
C PRO A 133 7.23 -7.70 10.35
N GLU A 134 7.66 -8.19 11.52
CA GLU A 134 8.34 -7.39 12.55
C GLU A 134 9.67 -6.84 12.06
N GLN A 135 10.33 -7.52 11.11
CA GLN A 135 11.56 -7.03 10.47
C GLN A 135 11.32 -5.74 9.68
N PHE A 136 10.06 -5.47 9.30
CA PHE A 136 9.60 -4.31 8.56
C PHE A 136 8.81 -3.33 9.43
N GLY A 137 8.72 -3.57 10.74
CA GLY A 137 7.94 -2.74 11.67
C GLY A 137 6.42 -2.90 11.51
N LEU A 138 5.97 -4.06 11.02
CA LEU A 138 4.56 -4.47 10.99
C LEU A 138 4.33 -5.44 12.16
N SER A 139 3.12 -5.47 12.74
CA SER A 139 2.74 -6.56 13.64
C SER A 139 2.07 -7.68 12.85
N ASP A 140 2.13 -8.89 13.40
CA ASP A 140 1.52 -10.11 12.85
C ASP A 140 0.01 -10.23 13.18
N ASP A 141 -0.61 -9.18 13.75
CA ASP A 141 -1.99 -9.19 14.27
C ASP A 141 -3.08 -9.02 13.18
#